data_AF-A0A150NM10-F1
#
_entry.id   AF-A0A150NM10-F1
#
_cell.length_a   1.000
_cell.length_b   1.000
_cell.length_c   1.000
_cell.angle_alpha   90.00
_cell.angle_beta   90.00
_cell.angle_gamma   90.00
#
_symmetry.space_group_name_H-M   'P 1'
#
loop_
_entity.id
_entity.type
_entity.pdbx_description
1 polymer ?
#
loop_
_entity_poly.entity_id
_entity_poly.type
_entity_poly.pdbx_seq_one_letter_code
_entity_poly.pdbx_strand_id
1 'polypeptide(L)' 'MIERSYLPYQSAREYQDLGMQKWMGFFLSEHTTSLGEEK' A
#
# COMPACT_ATOMS: atom_id res chain seq x y z
N MET A 1 8.70 -5.43 5.44
CA MET A 1 8.75 -5.98 4.06
C MET A 1 8.41 -7.45 4.15
N ILE A 2 7.37 -7.91 3.45
CA ILE A 2 6.98 -9.33 3.49
C ILE A 2 8.01 -10.12 2.67
N GLU A 3 8.57 -11.16 3.28
CA GLU A 3 9.48 -12.10 2.64
C GLU A 3 8.66 -13.01 1.71
N ARG A 4 8.98 -13.03 0.41
CA ARG A 4 8.24 -13.77 -0.63
C ARG A 4 9.12 -14.78 -1.38
N SER A 5 10.26 -15.19 -0.82
CA SER A 5 11.20 -16.13 -1.43
C SER A 5 10.58 -17.47 -1.80
N TYR A 6 9.48 -17.86 -1.15
CA TYR A 6 8.72 -19.06 -1.44
C TYR A 6 8.01 -19.04 -2.81
N LEU A 7 7.93 -17.88 -3.48
CA LEU A 7 7.34 -17.78 -4.82
C LEU A 7 8.37 -18.12 -5.91
N PRO A 8 8.03 -19.03 -6.84
CA PRO A 8 8.97 -19.52 -7.85
C PRO A 8 9.36 -18.43 -8.87
N TYR A 9 8.44 -17.53 -9.23
CA TYR A 9 8.67 -16.51 -10.26
C TYR A 9 9.07 -15.16 -9.66
N GLN A 10 10.09 -14.52 -10.24
CA GLN A 10 10.54 -13.18 -9.83
C GLN A 10 9.43 -12.14 -9.98
N SER A 11 8.66 -12.19 -11.06
CA SER A 11 7.51 -11.30 -11.30
C SER A 11 6.47 -11.36 -10.17
N ALA A 12 6.27 -12.51 -9.53
CA ALA A 12 5.34 -12.67 -8.41
C ALA A 12 5.92 -12.12 -7.08
N ARG A 13 7.24 -12.14 -6.91
CA ARG A 13 7.94 -11.56 -5.75
C ARG A 13 7.91 -10.03 -5.81
N GLU A 14 8.16 -9.50 -7.00
CA GLU A 14 8.20 -8.06 -7.28
C GLU A 14 6.80 -7.47 -7.54
N TYR A 15 5.76 -8.30 -7.66
CA TYR A 15 4.40 -7.83 -7.89
C TYR A 15 3.93 -6.91 -6.76
N GLN A 16 3.73 -5.66 -7.14
CA GLN A 16 3.13 -4.63 -6.31
C GLN A 16 1.72 -4.39 -6.82
N ASP A 17 0.72 -4.75 -6.01
CA ASP A 17 -0.68 -4.58 -6.38
C ASP A 17 -0.99 -3.09 -6.51
N LEU A 18 -1.20 -2.65 -7.76
CA LEU A 18 -1.51 -1.25 -8.10
C LEU A 18 -2.86 -0.82 -7.54
N GLY A 19 -3.78 -1.75 -7.32
CA GLY A 19 -5.04 -1.50 -6.62
C GLY A 19 -4.75 -1.09 -5.18
N MET A 20 -3.95 -1.89 -4.48
CA MET A 20 -3.57 -1.64 -3.09
C MET A 20 -2.79 -0.33 -2.92
N GLN A 21 -1.97 0.10 -3.89
CA GLN A 21 -1.35 1.43 -3.87
C GLN A 21 -2.35 2.59 -3.94
N LYS A 22 -3.39 2.48 -4.80
CA LYS A 22 -4.43 3.52 -4.90
C LYS A 22 -5.30 3.57 -3.64
N TRP A 23 -5.66 2.42 -3.09
CA TRP A 23 -6.44 2.35 -1.85
C TRP A 23 -5.64 2.83 -0.64
N MET A 24 -4.34 2.53 -0.56
CA MET A 24 -3.45 3.10 0.46
C MET A 24 -3.35 4.62 0.38
N GLY A 25 -3.22 5.19 -0.84
CA GLY A 25 -3.17 6.64 -1.02
C GLY A 25 -4.48 7.34 -0.67
N PHE A 26 -5.62 6.75 -1.06
CA PHE A 26 -6.96 7.21 -0.71
C PHE A 26 -7.20 7.16 0.80
N PHE A 27 -6.95 6.01 1.44
CA PHE A 27 -7.13 5.80 2.88
C PHE A 27 -6.28 6.77 3.72
N LEU A 28 -5.03 7.02 3.31
CA LEU A 28 -4.16 7.98 4.00
C LEU A 28 -4.63 9.43 3.75
N SER A 29 -5.15 9.76 2.56
CA SER A 29 -5.65 11.10 2.28
C SER A 29 -6.92 11.45 3.05
N GLU A 30 -7.84 10.50 3.26
CA GLU A 30 -9.10 10.76 3.98
C GLU A 30 -8.92 10.84 5.51
N HIS A 31 -7.98 10.09 6.08
CA HIS A 31 -7.76 10.09 7.54
C HIS A 31 -6.71 11.11 8.02
N THR A 32 -5.84 11.62 7.15
CA THR A 32 -4.87 12.67 7.53
C THR A 32 -5.48 14.08 7.51
N THR A 33 -6.49 14.33 6.67
CA THR A 33 -7.30 15.57 6.73
C THR A 33 -8.02 15.70 8.07
N SER A 34 -8.63 14.61 8.58
CA SER A 34 -9.28 14.63 9.91
C SER A 34 -8.32 14.87 11.09
N LEU A 35 -7.03 14.54 10.95
CA LEU A 35 -6.01 14.82 11.98
C LEU A 35 -5.43 16.25 11.90
N GLY A 36 -5.59 16.92 10.76
CA GLY A 36 -5.10 18.29 10.54
C GLY A 36 -6.13 19.38 10.86
N GLU A 37 -7.43 19.03 10.89
CA GLU A 37 -8.53 19.95 11.22
C GLU A 37 -8.74 20.16 12.73
N GLU A 38 -8.01 19.43 13.58
CA GLU A 38 -8.02 19.63 15.04
C GLU A 38 -6.86 20.56 15.48
N LYS A 39 -6.86 21.81 15.01
CA LYS A 39 -5.92 22.84 15.48
C LYS A 39 -6.54 24.22 15.63
#